data_AF-A0A2K1EAE7-F1
#
_entry.id   AF-A0A2K1EAE7-F1
#
_cell.length_a   1.000
_cell.length_b   1.000
_cell.length_c   1.000
_cell.angle_alpha   90.00
_cell.angle_beta   90.00
_cell.angle_gamma   90.00
#
_symmetry.space_group_name_H-M   'P 1'
#
loop_
_entity.id
_entity.type
_entity.pdbx_description
1 polymer ?
#
loop_
_entity_poly.entity_id
_entity_poly.type
_entity_poly.pdbx_seq_one_letter_code
_entity_poly.pdbx_strand_id
1 'polypeptide(L)'
;MSIFTRLGLAALFAAFLLSAPLHAHEGHQDNMSDAEMLAMEEGMAMPDDAHAGELAPPGEEMDRPNAQQSMSPEDMMQQKITENRLTSAEDLLSRLHPVAAHFPIALLLVAALAELALMVRPTLGLETTIRFLVAGGAIGAVVAALLGWFAGGWRLLDRSENLAIHRWNGTTIAILSLLAWWVAARGKGRGALRLLLALIAAALIVQGYFGGEMVHGPNHMGIM
;
A
#
# COMPACT_ATOMS: atom_id res chain seq x y z
N MET A 1 -28.57 -8.53 26.39
CA MET A 1 -27.40 -7.66 26.11
C MET A 1 -27.94 -6.28 25.76
N SER A 2 -27.70 -5.26 26.59
CA SER A 2 -28.47 -4.01 26.56
C SER A 2 -28.09 -3.09 25.40
N ILE A 3 -29.06 -2.31 24.93
CA ILE A 3 -28.93 -1.31 23.85
C ILE A 3 -27.76 -0.34 24.06
N PHE A 4 -27.41 -0.06 25.31
CA PHE A 4 -26.32 0.85 25.68
C PHE A 4 -24.92 0.37 25.25
N THR A 5 -24.69 -0.94 25.14
CA THR A 5 -23.39 -1.47 24.67
C THR A 5 -23.21 -1.35 23.15
N ARG A 6 -24.30 -1.21 22.39
CA ARG A 6 -24.27 -1.05 20.92
C ARG A 6 -24.00 0.40 20.49
N LEU A 7 -24.48 1.37 21.27
CA LEU A 7 -24.23 2.81 21.05
C LEU A 7 -22.78 3.20 21.35
N GLY A 8 -22.16 2.62 22.39
CA GLY A 8 -20.77 2.92 22.76
C GLY A 8 -19.73 2.48 21.71
N LEU A 9 -19.98 1.37 20.99
CA LEU A 9 -19.05 0.88 19.96
C LEU A 9 -19.15 1.66 18.64
N ALA A 10 -20.35 2.14 18.29
CA ALA A 10 -20.56 2.98 17.11
C ALA A 10 -19.94 4.38 17.27
N ALA A 11 -19.98 4.95 18.48
CA ALA A 11 -19.37 6.24 18.79
C ALA A 11 -17.83 6.21 18.71
N LEU A 12 -17.19 5.08 19.09
CA LEU A 12 -15.74 4.90 18.99
C LEU A 12 -15.26 4.75 17.53
N PHE A 13 -16.06 4.18 16.64
CA PHE A 13 -15.73 4.06 15.21
C PHE A 13 -15.93 5.38 14.45
N ALA A 14 -16.92 6.18 14.84
CA ALA A 14 -17.15 7.52 14.27
C ALA A 14 -16.06 8.52 14.69
N ALA A 15 -15.54 8.45 15.92
CA ALA A 15 -14.49 9.34 16.40
C ALA A 15 -13.14 9.14 15.68
N PHE A 16 -12.87 7.94 15.15
CA PHE A 16 -11.65 7.66 14.38
C PHE A 16 -11.70 8.21 12.95
N LEU A 17 -12.89 8.30 12.34
CA LEU A 17 -13.08 8.88 11.00
C LEU A 17 -13.04 10.42 10.98
N LEU A 18 -13.21 11.07 12.14
CA LEU A 18 -13.29 12.53 12.29
C LEU A 18 -11.99 13.19 12.78
N SER A 19 -10.92 12.43 13.00
CA SER A 19 -9.63 12.93 13.48
C SER A 19 -8.53 12.94 12.42
N ALA A 20 -8.90 12.97 11.14
CA ALA A 20 -7.96 13.33 10.09
C ALA A 20 -7.50 14.79 10.32
N PRO A 21 -6.19 15.06 10.40
CA PRO A 21 -5.68 16.42 10.45
C PRO A 21 -5.97 17.10 9.10
N LEU A 22 -7.01 17.93 9.05
CA LEU A 22 -7.43 18.78 7.93
C LEU A 22 -6.46 19.95 7.65
N HIS A 23 -5.20 19.87 8.08
CA HIS A 23 -4.28 21.01 8.04
C HIS A 23 -2.88 20.58 7.60
N ALA A 24 -2.68 20.48 6.28
CA ALA A 24 -1.41 20.82 5.62
C ALA A 24 -1.61 20.91 4.09
N HIS A 25 -1.49 22.14 3.54
CA HIS A 25 -1.19 22.46 2.13
C HIS A 25 -2.32 22.39 1.06
N GLU A 26 -3.47 23.05 1.28
CA GLU A 26 -4.62 23.05 0.33
C GLU A 26 -4.77 24.32 -0.55
N GLY A 27 -3.81 25.24 -0.60
CA GLY A 27 -4.02 26.54 -1.27
C GLY A 27 -3.87 26.56 -2.80
N HIS A 28 -3.10 25.63 -3.39
CA HIS A 28 -2.65 25.72 -4.78
C HIS A 28 -3.00 24.52 -5.67
N GLN A 29 -3.52 23.42 -5.12
CA GLN A 29 -3.77 22.18 -5.88
C GLN A 29 -5.19 22.04 -6.44
N ASP A 30 -6.15 22.81 -5.94
CA ASP A 30 -7.58 22.58 -6.20
C ASP A 30 -8.05 22.80 -7.67
N ASN A 31 -7.17 23.24 -8.58
CA ASN A 31 -7.48 23.44 -10.00
C ASN A 31 -6.36 23.02 -10.97
N MET A 32 -5.36 22.23 -10.52
CA MET A 32 -4.28 21.78 -11.39
C MET A 32 -4.73 20.60 -12.27
N SER A 33 -4.36 20.62 -13.54
CA SER A 33 -4.48 19.44 -14.41
C SER A 33 -3.47 18.34 -14.03
N ASP A 34 -3.72 17.10 -14.44
CA ASP A 34 -2.84 15.95 -14.16
C ASP A 34 -1.39 16.20 -14.59
N ALA A 35 -1.21 16.90 -15.72
CA ALA A 35 0.09 17.27 -16.25
C ALA A 35 0.83 18.25 -15.34
N GLU A 36 0.12 19.24 -14.79
CA GLU A 36 0.67 20.24 -13.88
C GLU A 36 0.99 19.64 -12.51
N MET A 37 0.14 18.74 -12.00
CA MET A 37 0.40 18.01 -10.76
C MET A 37 1.69 17.18 -10.88
N LEU A 38 1.85 16.46 -12.00
CA LEU A 38 3.05 15.67 -12.28
C LEU A 38 4.30 16.54 -12.41
N ALA A 39 4.19 17.69 -13.09
CA ALA A 39 5.30 18.64 -13.20
C ALA A 39 5.74 19.17 -11.82
N MET A 40 4.79 19.44 -10.94
CA MET A 40 5.05 19.88 -9.56
C MET A 40 5.69 18.77 -8.70
N GLU A 41 5.22 17.52 -8.79
CA GLU A 41 5.82 16.37 -8.09
C GLU A 41 7.28 16.14 -8.49
N GLU A 42 7.62 16.35 -9.77
CA GLU A 42 8.99 16.24 -10.29
C GLU A 42 9.85 17.49 -10.02
N GLY A 43 9.32 18.48 -9.29
CA GLY A 43 10.07 19.67 -8.87
C GLY A 43 10.25 20.73 -9.97
N MET A 44 9.43 20.71 -11.02
CA MET A 44 9.42 21.76 -12.04
C MET A 44 8.71 23.00 -11.49
N ALA A 45 9.36 24.16 -11.60
CA ALA A 45 8.71 25.43 -11.29
C ALA A 45 7.63 25.71 -12.34
N MET A 46 6.38 25.86 -11.90
CA MET A 46 5.27 26.25 -12.78
C MET A 46 5.49 27.68 -13.27
N PRO A 47 5.19 28.00 -14.54
CA PRO A 47 5.17 29.38 -14.98
C PRO A 47 4.10 30.15 -14.20
N ASP A 48 4.49 31.26 -13.57
CA ASP A 48 3.55 32.19 -12.92
C ASP A 48 2.64 32.82 -13.98
N ASP A 49 1.47 32.24 -14.20
CA ASP A 49 0.39 32.88 -14.99
C ASP A 49 -0.32 33.94 -14.13
N ALA A 50 0.43 34.94 -13.66
CA ALA A 50 -0.12 36.19 -13.15
C ALA A 50 0.97 37.26 -13.05
N HIS A 51 1.20 38.01 -14.13
CA HIS A 51 1.31 39.48 -14.13
C HIS A 51 1.47 39.96 -15.58
N ALA A 52 0.34 40.09 -16.27
CA ALA A 52 0.26 40.91 -17.46
C ALA A 52 0.49 42.38 -17.07
N GLY A 53 1.61 42.95 -17.51
CA GLY A 53 1.79 44.39 -17.63
C GLY A 53 3.00 44.97 -16.89
N GLU A 54 4.18 44.90 -17.51
CA GLU A 54 5.07 46.06 -17.55
C GLU A 54 5.98 45.95 -18.79
N LEU A 55 5.91 46.94 -19.68
CA LEU A 55 6.69 47.04 -20.91
C LEU A 55 8.16 47.34 -20.57
N ALA A 56 9.07 46.41 -20.87
CA ALA A 56 10.51 46.65 -20.84
C ALA A 56 11.02 47.17 -22.21
N PRO A 57 12.02 48.08 -22.24
CA PRO A 57 12.44 48.77 -23.46
C PRO A 57 13.32 47.89 -24.37
N PRO A 58 13.39 48.18 -25.68
CA PRO A 58 14.07 47.33 -26.64
C PRO A 58 15.57 47.63 -26.67
N GLY A 59 16.38 46.62 -26.35
CA GLY A 59 17.81 46.65 -26.61
C GLY A 59 18.60 45.89 -25.55
N GLU A 60 18.80 44.59 -25.79
CA GLU A 60 20.02 43.83 -25.48
C GLU A 60 19.76 42.36 -25.85
N GLU A 61 20.17 42.00 -27.06
CA GLU A 61 20.31 40.60 -27.49
C GLU A 61 21.49 40.01 -26.69
N MET A 62 21.18 39.54 -25.49
CA MET A 62 22.11 38.76 -24.68
C MET A 62 22.02 37.31 -25.17
N ASP A 63 23.10 36.85 -25.79
CA ASP A 63 23.35 35.46 -26.19
C ASP A 63 23.13 34.54 -24.97
N ARG A 64 21.93 33.94 -24.88
CA ARG A 64 21.56 33.01 -23.81
C ARG A 64 22.13 31.64 -24.20
N PRO A 65 23.07 31.06 -23.43
CA PRO A 65 23.53 29.71 -23.69
C PRO A 65 22.35 28.76 -23.55
N ASN A 66 22.04 28.08 -24.65
CA ASN A 66 21.13 26.94 -24.80
C ASN A 66 20.11 26.84 -23.65
N ALA A 67 19.01 27.58 -23.75
CA ALA A 67 17.87 27.40 -22.86
C ALA A 67 17.59 25.90 -22.78
N GLN A 68 17.87 25.30 -21.61
CA GLN A 68 17.32 24.01 -21.24
C GLN A 68 15.88 24.04 -21.71
N GLN A 69 15.53 23.21 -22.69
CA GLN A 69 14.15 23.10 -23.15
C GLN A 69 13.37 22.60 -21.94
N SER A 70 12.79 23.53 -21.20
CA SER A 70 11.81 23.26 -20.17
C SER A 70 10.67 22.56 -20.90
N MET A 71 10.59 21.23 -20.76
CA MET A 71 9.48 20.45 -21.30
C MET A 71 8.18 21.02 -20.76
N SER A 72 7.16 21.14 -21.62
CA SER A 72 5.85 21.52 -21.14
C SER A 72 5.30 20.43 -20.19
N PRO A 73 4.39 20.77 -19.26
CA PRO A 73 3.73 19.77 -18.42
C PRO A 73 3.12 18.62 -19.24
N GLU A 74 2.55 18.92 -20.41
CA GLU A 74 1.99 17.90 -21.30
C GLU A 74 3.07 16.98 -21.90
N ASP A 75 4.19 17.53 -22.35
CA ASP A 75 5.30 16.74 -22.89
C ASP A 75 5.88 15.81 -21.81
N MET A 76 6.01 16.29 -20.57
CA MET A 76 6.45 15.48 -19.43
C MET A 76 5.48 14.33 -19.13
N MET A 77 4.17 14.62 -19.08
CA MET A 77 3.16 13.60 -18.88
C MET A 77 3.21 12.54 -19.99
N GLN A 78 3.34 12.96 -21.25
CA GLN A 78 3.40 12.06 -22.39
C GLN A 78 4.68 11.21 -22.39
N GLN A 79 5.80 11.78 -21.97
CA GLN A 79 7.05 11.05 -21.74
C GLN A 79 6.87 9.99 -20.66
N LYS A 80 6.33 10.36 -19.47
CA LYS A 80 6.05 9.42 -18.38
C LYS A 80 5.11 8.29 -18.79
N ILE A 81 4.04 8.60 -19.53
CA ILE A 81 3.14 7.59 -20.08
C ILE A 81 3.90 6.63 -20.99
N THR A 82 4.73 7.17 -21.89
CA THR A 82 5.49 6.38 -22.86
C THR A 82 6.53 5.49 -22.18
N GLU A 83 7.25 6.02 -21.20
CA GLU A 83 8.22 5.28 -20.38
C GLU A 83 7.56 4.21 -19.50
N ASN A 84 6.34 4.46 -19.02
CA ASN A 84 5.63 3.54 -18.13
C ASN A 84 4.77 2.50 -18.88
N ARG A 85 4.85 2.42 -20.22
CA ARG A 85 4.13 1.42 -21.02
C ARG A 85 4.58 0.01 -20.68
N LEU A 86 3.62 -0.92 -20.70
CA LEU A 86 3.88 -2.34 -20.50
C LEU A 86 4.83 -2.85 -21.59
N THR A 87 5.91 -3.49 -21.16
CA THR A 87 6.91 -4.05 -22.08
C THR A 87 6.77 -5.56 -22.26
N SER A 88 6.16 -6.25 -21.30
CA SER A 88 5.99 -7.71 -21.31
C SER A 88 4.87 -8.18 -20.37
N ALA A 89 4.50 -9.45 -20.47
CA ALA A 89 3.58 -10.07 -19.50
C ALA A 89 4.19 -10.14 -18.09
N GLU A 90 5.51 -10.32 -17.98
CA GLU A 90 6.21 -10.32 -16.69
C GLU A 90 6.15 -8.95 -16.00
N ASP A 91 6.31 -7.86 -16.77
CA ASP A 91 6.14 -6.49 -16.30
C ASP A 91 4.71 -6.25 -15.76
N LEU A 92 3.69 -6.76 -16.46
CA LEU A 92 2.31 -6.73 -15.96
C LEU A 92 2.15 -7.48 -14.63
N LEU A 93 2.69 -8.71 -14.53
CA LEU A 93 2.59 -9.51 -13.30
C LEU A 93 3.32 -8.84 -12.13
N SER A 94 4.47 -8.23 -12.38
CA SER A 94 5.21 -7.43 -11.40
C SER A 94 4.34 -6.29 -10.85
N ARG A 95 3.70 -5.51 -11.73
CA ARG A 95 2.85 -4.36 -11.36
C ARG A 95 1.58 -4.75 -10.60
N LEU A 96 1.10 -5.98 -10.74
CA LEU A 96 -0.08 -6.48 -10.03
C LEU A 96 0.20 -6.85 -8.56
N HIS A 97 1.45 -6.99 -8.15
CA HIS A 97 1.80 -7.40 -6.79
C HIS A 97 1.19 -6.51 -5.69
N PRO A 98 1.33 -5.16 -5.72
CA PRO A 98 0.76 -4.30 -4.68
C PRO A 98 -0.76 -4.45 -4.59
N VAL A 99 -1.45 -4.54 -5.72
CA VAL A 99 -2.91 -4.73 -5.76
C VAL A 99 -3.30 -6.07 -5.13
N ALA A 100 -2.63 -7.15 -5.51
CA ALA A 100 -2.90 -8.48 -5.00
C ALA A 100 -2.61 -8.61 -3.50
N ALA A 101 -1.66 -7.84 -2.96
CA ALA A 101 -1.27 -7.90 -1.55
C ALA A 101 -2.37 -7.40 -0.59
N HIS A 102 -3.26 -6.49 -1.00
CA HIS A 102 -4.29 -5.92 -0.12
C HIS A 102 -5.32 -6.96 0.36
N PHE A 103 -5.73 -7.86 -0.54
CA PHE A 103 -6.73 -8.90 -0.24
C PHE A 103 -6.31 -9.84 0.90
N PRO A 104 -5.17 -10.53 0.85
CA PRO A 104 -4.76 -11.43 1.93
C PRO A 104 -4.50 -10.68 3.23
N ILE A 105 -3.97 -9.46 3.20
CA ILE A 105 -3.79 -8.64 4.40
C ILE A 105 -5.13 -8.45 5.12
N ALA A 106 -6.15 -7.96 4.40
CA ALA A 106 -7.46 -7.72 4.98
C ALA A 106 -8.11 -9.02 5.48
N LEU A 107 -8.14 -10.08 4.67
CA LEU A 107 -8.82 -11.33 5.03
C LEU A 107 -8.18 -12.03 6.23
N LEU A 108 -6.84 -12.08 6.31
CA LEU A 108 -6.13 -12.74 7.40
C LEU A 108 -6.21 -11.95 8.70
N LEU A 109 -6.14 -10.61 8.65
CA LEU A 109 -6.36 -9.77 9.84
C LEU A 109 -7.78 -9.88 10.36
N VAL A 110 -8.79 -9.83 9.48
CA VAL A 110 -10.19 -10.01 9.88
C VAL A 110 -10.42 -11.43 10.42
N ALA A 111 -9.79 -12.46 9.86
CA ALA A 111 -9.84 -13.81 10.42
C ALA A 111 -9.26 -13.88 11.84
N ALA A 112 -8.11 -13.23 12.09
CA ALA A 112 -7.50 -13.16 13.40
C ALA A 112 -8.40 -12.43 14.41
N LEU A 113 -9.00 -11.30 14.02
CA LEU A 113 -9.95 -10.56 14.85
C LEU A 113 -11.23 -11.36 15.14
N ALA A 114 -11.78 -12.06 14.14
CA ALA A 114 -12.95 -12.92 14.31
C ALA A 114 -12.65 -14.10 15.26
N GLU A 115 -11.47 -14.71 15.15
CA GLU A 115 -11.04 -15.78 16.07
C GLU A 115 -10.86 -15.24 17.50
N LEU A 116 -10.30 -14.03 17.67
CA LEU A 116 -10.22 -13.37 18.97
C LEU A 116 -11.61 -13.06 19.55
N ALA A 117 -12.54 -12.56 18.74
CA ALA A 117 -13.92 -12.32 19.17
C ALA A 117 -14.59 -13.60 19.66
N LEU A 118 -14.34 -14.72 18.98
CA LEU A 118 -14.88 -16.03 19.35
C LEU A 118 -14.20 -16.64 20.58
N MET A 119 -12.93 -16.28 20.87
CA MET A 119 -12.30 -16.60 22.15
C MET A 119 -13.01 -15.90 23.32
N VAL A 120 -13.39 -14.63 23.16
CA VAL A 120 -14.08 -13.84 24.20
C VAL A 120 -15.55 -14.24 24.31
N ARG A 121 -16.20 -14.54 23.18
CA ARG A 121 -17.62 -14.92 23.11
C ARG A 121 -17.84 -16.13 22.21
N PRO A 122 -17.70 -17.35 22.73
CA PRO A 122 -17.86 -18.59 21.95
C PRO A 122 -19.23 -18.76 21.27
N THR A 123 -20.26 -18.05 21.74
CA THR A 123 -21.63 -18.13 21.20
C THR A 123 -21.83 -17.38 19.88
N LEU A 124 -20.81 -16.71 19.35
CA LEU A 124 -20.94 -15.91 18.11
C LEU A 124 -21.05 -16.76 16.83
N GLY A 125 -20.66 -18.04 16.85
CA GLY A 125 -20.81 -18.92 15.69
C GLY A 125 -19.99 -18.53 14.45
N LEU A 126 -18.82 -17.91 14.65
CA LEU A 126 -17.99 -17.37 13.57
C LEU A 126 -17.10 -18.41 12.88
N GLU A 127 -17.18 -19.69 13.24
CA GLU A 127 -16.31 -20.75 12.73
C GLU A 127 -16.27 -20.85 11.21
N THR A 128 -17.44 -20.86 10.57
CA THR A 128 -17.55 -20.97 9.12
C THR A 128 -16.99 -19.72 8.44
N THR A 129 -17.26 -18.54 9.00
CA THR A 129 -16.71 -17.26 8.52
C THR A 129 -15.18 -17.27 8.61
N ILE A 130 -14.61 -17.67 9.74
CA ILE A 130 -13.16 -17.74 9.94
C ILE A 130 -12.54 -18.70 8.92
N ARG A 131 -13.13 -19.90 8.71
CA ARG A 131 -12.64 -20.84 7.69
C ARG A 131 -12.63 -20.24 6.29
N PHE A 132 -13.68 -19.52 5.91
CA PHE A 132 -13.77 -18.86 4.62
C PHE A 132 -12.72 -17.75 4.47
N LEU A 133 -12.58 -16.89 5.49
CA LEU A 133 -11.60 -15.80 5.50
C LEU A 133 -10.17 -16.34 5.41
N VAL A 134 -9.83 -17.38 6.17
CA VAL A 134 -8.49 -18.00 6.12
C VAL A 134 -8.23 -18.66 4.76
N ALA A 135 -9.21 -19.32 4.17
CA ALA A 135 -9.06 -19.91 2.84
C ALA A 135 -8.79 -18.84 1.76
N GLY A 136 -9.62 -17.79 1.72
CA GLY A 136 -9.44 -16.67 0.79
C GLY A 136 -8.12 -15.92 1.04
N GLY A 137 -7.78 -15.70 2.30
CA GLY A 137 -6.50 -15.09 2.70
C GLY A 137 -5.29 -15.93 2.30
N ALA A 138 -5.35 -17.25 2.44
CA ALA A 138 -4.28 -18.15 2.01
C ALA A 138 -4.08 -18.15 0.49
N ILE A 139 -5.17 -18.25 -0.28
CA ILE A 139 -5.11 -18.17 -1.75
C ILE A 139 -4.53 -16.82 -2.18
N GLY A 140 -5.04 -15.73 -1.61
CA GLY A 140 -4.55 -14.38 -1.89
C GLY A 140 -3.07 -14.21 -1.55
N ALA A 141 -2.61 -14.77 -0.43
CA ALA A 141 -1.23 -14.65 0.02
C ALA A 141 -0.27 -15.39 -0.92
N VAL A 142 -0.67 -16.56 -1.42
CA VAL A 142 0.10 -17.28 -2.44
C VAL A 142 0.20 -16.47 -3.73
N VAL A 143 -0.91 -15.92 -4.21
CA VAL A 143 -0.92 -15.07 -5.42
C VAL A 143 -0.03 -13.85 -5.22
N ALA A 144 -0.19 -13.13 -4.10
CA ALA A 144 0.62 -11.95 -3.78
C ALA A 144 2.11 -12.30 -3.68
N ALA A 145 2.48 -13.40 -3.04
CA ALA A 145 3.87 -13.85 -2.96
C ALA A 145 4.44 -14.17 -4.34
N LEU A 146 3.71 -14.92 -5.18
CA LEU A 146 4.14 -15.24 -6.55
C LEU A 146 4.36 -13.98 -7.39
N LEU A 147 3.43 -13.03 -7.36
CA LEU A 147 3.58 -11.74 -8.05
C LEU A 147 4.76 -10.92 -7.46
N GLY A 148 4.99 -11.02 -6.15
CA GLY A 148 6.13 -10.39 -5.49
C GLY A 148 7.48 -10.96 -5.94
N TRP A 149 7.53 -12.26 -6.26
CA TRP A 149 8.73 -12.88 -6.85
C TRP A 149 8.99 -12.41 -8.28
N PHE A 150 7.94 -12.12 -9.07
CA PHE A 150 8.10 -11.42 -10.35
C PHE A 150 8.61 -9.99 -10.13
N ALA A 151 8.03 -9.24 -9.18
CA ALA A 151 8.42 -7.85 -8.90
C ALA A 151 9.85 -7.70 -8.35
N GLY A 152 10.28 -8.61 -7.46
CA GLY A 152 11.63 -8.61 -6.90
C GLY A 152 12.68 -9.31 -7.77
N GLY A 153 12.25 -10.00 -8.83
CA GLY A 153 13.06 -10.90 -9.66
C GLY A 153 13.42 -12.21 -8.96
N TRP A 154 13.77 -13.23 -9.76
CA TRP A 154 14.04 -14.60 -9.30
C TRP A 154 15.44 -14.79 -8.71
N ARG A 155 15.68 -14.23 -7.52
CA ARG A 155 16.95 -14.33 -6.79
C ARG A 155 16.73 -14.62 -5.31
N LEU A 156 17.61 -15.43 -4.73
CA LEU A 156 17.53 -15.83 -3.33
C LEU A 156 18.24 -14.85 -2.37
N LEU A 157 19.18 -14.07 -2.90
CA LEU A 157 19.97 -13.10 -2.16
C LEU A 157 19.71 -11.70 -2.74
N ASP A 158 19.26 -10.80 -1.88
CA ASP A 158 19.02 -9.40 -2.23
C ASP A 158 20.14 -8.51 -1.69
N ARG A 159 20.50 -7.48 -2.45
CA ARG A 159 21.45 -6.45 -1.99
C ARG A 159 20.83 -5.51 -0.95
N SER A 160 19.52 -5.29 -1.05
CA SER A 160 18.74 -4.51 -0.08
C SER A 160 18.25 -5.43 1.02
N GLU A 161 18.60 -5.12 2.25
CA GLU A 161 18.14 -5.83 3.44
C GLU A 161 16.62 -5.70 3.60
N ASN A 162 16.05 -4.50 3.39
CA ASN A 162 14.62 -4.27 3.43
C ASN A 162 13.87 -5.17 2.43
N LEU A 163 14.39 -5.30 1.20
CA LEU A 163 13.81 -6.18 0.19
C LEU A 163 13.92 -7.65 0.60
N ALA A 164 15.07 -8.07 1.16
CA ALA A 164 15.26 -9.45 1.63
C ALA A 164 14.24 -9.81 2.71
N ILE A 165 14.09 -8.94 3.72
CA ILE A 165 13.14 -9.13 4.82
C ILE A 165 11.72 -9.17 4.27
N HIS A 166 11.34 -8.19 3.42
CA HIS A 166 10.01 -8.12 2.83
C HIS A 166 9.67 -9.37 2.01
N ARG A 167 10.59 -9.85 1.16
CA ARG A 167 10.40 -11.03 0.31
C ARG A 167 10.21 -12.31 1.12
N TRP A 168 11.11 -12.57 2.07
CA TRP A 168 11.11 -13.82 2.83
C TRP A 168 10.00 -13.84 3.89
N ASN A 169 9.68 -12.70 4.51
CA ASN A 169 8.54 -12.59 5.40
C ASN A 169 7.21 -12.78 4.64
N GLY A 170 7.06 -12.16 3.47
CA GLY A 170 5.89 -12.36 2.60
C GLY A 170 5.70 -13.81 2.15
N THR A 171 6.79 -14.49 1.78
CA THR A 171 6.78 -15.93 1.44
C THR A 171 6.41 -16.79 2.66
N THR A 172 6.93 -16.45 3.84
CA THR A 172 6.60 -17.12 5.10
C THR A 172 5.12 -16.95 5.45
N ILE A 173 4.56 -15.75 5.30
CA ILE A 173 3.13 -15.48 5.48
C ILE A 173 2.30 -16.40 4.59
N ALA A 174 2.63 -16.52 3.30
CA ALA A 174 1.92 -17.41 2.39
C ALA A 174 1.93 -18.87 2.88
N ILE A 175 3.08 -19.39 3.31
CA ILE A 175 3.21 -20.75 3.85
C ILE A 175 2.40 -20.94 5.13
N LEU A 176 2.50 -20.00 6.09
CA LEU A 176 1.73 -20.05 7.33
C LEU A 176 0.23 -19.97 7.07
N SER A 177 -0.20 -19.19 6.07
CA SER A 177 -1.61 -19.05 5.68
C SER A 177 -2.16 -20.37 5.14
N LEU A 178 -1.40 -21.07 4.31
CA LEU A 178 -1.76 -22.42 3.84
C LEU A 178 -1.86 -23.41 5.00
N LEU A 179 -0.94 -23.36 5.95
CA LEU A 179 -1.00 -24.19 7.16
C LEU A 179 -2.23 -23.84 8.02
N ALA A 180 -2.54 -22.56 8.20
CA ALA A 180 -3.72 -22.09 8.92
C ALA A 180 -5.00 -22.58 8.22
N TRP A 181 -5.07 -22.49 6.89
CA TRP A 181 -6.19 -23.01 6.11
C TRP A 181 -6.36 -24.52 6.30
N TRP A 182 -5.28 -25.28 6.24
CA TRP A 182 -5.32 -26.72 6.48
C TRP A 182 -5.82 -27.09 7.88
N VAL A 183 -5.35 -26.38 8.93
CA VAL A 183 -5.84 -26.58 10.30
C VAL A 183 -7.33 -26.22 10.40
N ALA A 184 -7.73 -25.08 9.85
CA ALA A 184 -9.11 -24.62 9.86
C ALA A 184 -10.06 -25.60 9.14
N ALA A 185 -9.64 -26.15 8.00
CA ALA A 185 -10.40 -27.12 7.21
C ALA A 185 -10.65 -28.44 7.96
N ARG A 186 -9.70 -28.88 8.80
CA ARG A 186 -9.86 -30.09 9.63
C ARG A 186 -10.86 -29.93 10.77
N GLY A 187 -11.17 -28.68 11.15
CA GLY A 187 -12.08 -28.38 12.26
C GLY A 187 -11.62 -28.88 13.63
N LYS A 188 -10.35 -29.27 13.76
CA LYS A 188 -9.69 -29.71 15.00
C LYS A 188 -8.44 -28.84 15.21
N GLY A 189 -7.96 -28.75 16.45
CA GLY A 189 -6.72 -28.00 16.74
C GLY A 189 -6.89 -26.49 16.77
N ARG A 190 -8.00 -26.00 17.36
CA ARG A 190 -8.30 -24.57 17.42
C ARG A 190 -7.22 -23.72 18.10
N GLY A 191 -6.49 -24.28 19.07
CA GLY A 191 -5.31 -23.63 19.65
C GLY A 191 -4.20 -23.38 18.63
N ALA A 192 -3.93 -24.35 17.74
CA ALA A 192 -2.96 -24.19 16.67
C ALA A 192 -3.41 -23.12 15.65
N LEU A 193 -4.71 -23.10 15.29
CA LEU A 193 -5.25 -22.06 14.41
C LEU A 193 -5.06 -20.66 15.01
N ARG A 194 -5.35 -20.49 16.31
CA ARG A 194 -5.14 -19.22 17.02
C ARG A 194 -3.68 -18.78 17.01
N LEU A 195 -2.76 -19.70 17.29
CA LEU A 195 -1.33 -19.42 17.24
C LEU A 195 -0.90 -19.01 15.82
N LEU A 196 -1.33 -19.75 14.80
CA LEU A 196 -1.01 -19.42 13.40
C LEU A 196 -1.54 -18.05 13.00
N LEU A 197 -2.80 -17.73 13.33
CA LEU A 197 -3.38 -16.42 13.03
C LEU A 197 -2.69 -15.28 13.80
N ALA A 198 -2.28 -15.51 15.05
CA ALA A 198 -1.50 -14.53 15.81
C ALA A 198 -0.12 -14.27 15.18
N LEU A 199 0.59 -15.34 14.78
CA LEU A 199 1.88 -15.24 14.09
C LEU A 199 1.74 -14.54 12.74
N ILE A 200 0.72 -14.88 11.96
CA ILE A 200 0.41 -14.23 10.68
C ILE A 200 0.11 -12.74 10.89
N ALA A 201 -0.73 -12.39 11.87
CA ALA A 201 -1.06 -10.99 12.15
C ALA A 201 0.19 -10.17 12.56
N ALA A 202 1.07 -10.74 13.40
CA ALA A 202 2.33 -10.10 13.74
C ALA A 202 3.25 -9.95 12.51
N ALA A 203 3.37 -10.99 11.70
CA ALA A 203 4.17 -10.94 10.47
C ALA A 203 3.62 -9.93 9.45
N LEU A 204 2.30 -9.72 9.38
CA LEU A 204 1.68 -8.72 8.51
C LEU A 204 1.99 -7.29 8.95
N ILE A 205 2.09 -7.01 10.26
CA ILE A 205 2.54 -5.71 10.77
C ILE A 205 3.98 -5.44 10.33
N VAL A 206 4.86 -6.43 10.48
CA VAL A 206 6.25 -6.36 10.01
C VAL A 206 6.30 -6.18 8.49
N GLN A 207 5.47 -6.91 7.74
CA GLN A 207 5.38 -6.78 6.28
C GLN A 207 4.98 -5.36 5.86
N GLY A 208 4.00 -4.76 6.55
CA GLY A 208 3.56 -3.39 6.31
C GLY A 208 4.68 -2.37 6.56
N TYR A 209 5.41 -2.52 7.67
CA TYR A 209 6.56 -1.67 7.99
C TYR A 209 7.60 -1.67 6.86
N PHE A 210 8.12 -2.84 6.50
CA PHE A 210 9.15 -2.96 5.46
C PHE A 210 8.62 -2.67 4.06
N GLY A 211 7.33 -2.86 3.81
CA GLY A 211 6.66 -2.39 2.59
C GLY A 211 6.71 -0.87 2.48
N GLY A 212 6.37 -0.16 3.56
CA GLY A 212 6.44 1.30 3.64
C GLY A 212 7.86 1.83 3.44
N GLU A 213 8.87 1.21 4.07
CA GLU A 213 10.28 1.58 3.89
C GLU A 213 10.78 1.48 2.45
N MET A 214 10.26 0.53 1.65
CA MET A 214 10.63 0.41 0.24
C MET A 214 10.01 1.51 -0.63
N VAL A 215 8.89 2.08 -0.22
CA VAL A 215 8.17 3.13 -0.97
C VAL A 215 8.62 4.53 -0.54
N HIS A 216 8.75 4.74 0.77
CA HIS A 216 9.01 6.06 1.37
C HIS A 216 10.46 6.26 1.82
N GLY A 217 11.28 5.20 1.75
CA GLY A 217 12.69 5.25 2.12
C GLY A 217 12.96 4.88 3.58
N PRO A 218 14.25 4.87 3.98
CA PRO A 218 14.68 4.48 5.32
C PRO A 218 14.08 5.36 6.42
N ASN A 219 13.63 4.75 7.52
CA ASN A 219 13.07 5.43 8.69
C ASN A 219 11.89 6.35 8.34
N HIS A 220 11.02 5.93 7.41
CA HIS A 220 9.91 6.76 6.93
C HIS A 220 8.91 7.17 8.03
N MET A 221 8.87 6.44 9.15
CA MET A 221 8.03 6.76 10.31
C MET A 221 8.76 7.54 11.42
N GLY A 222 10.08 7.76 11.30
CA GLY A 222 10.87 8.50 12.29
C GLY A 222 10.94 7.84 13.67
N ILE A 223 10.81 6.51 13.74
CA ILE A 223 10.81 5.75 15.01
C ILE A 223 12.13 5.02 15.29
N MET A 224 13.12 5.12 14.40
CA MET A 224 14.46 4.56 14.55
C MET A 224 15.55 5.63 14.57
#